data_AF-A0A668A900-F1
#
_entry.id   AF-A0A668A900-F1
#
_cell.length_a   1.000
_cell.length_b   1.000
_cell.length_c   1.000
_cell.angle_alpha   90.00
_cell.angle_beta   90.00
_cell.angle_gamma   90.00
#
_symmetry.space_group_name_H-M   'P 1'
#
loop_
_entity.id
_entity.type
_entity.pdbx_description
1 polymer ?
#
loop_
_entity_poly.entity_id
_entity_poly.type
_entity_poly.pdbx_seq_one_letter_code
_entity_poly.pdbx_strand_id
1 'polypeptide(L)'
;MSDLEDTMLLGMEGIKKTILYGGKEQIPKFVTGTKVTFHFRTQLCNDERTVIDDSKVVGTPMEMVVGNMFKLDVWETLLSSMRLGEVAEFWCDTIHTGVYPLVAKSMRRIAEGKDPVEWQIHTCGMANMFAYHSLGYDDLNELMREPQPLYFVLELVKVRENTQAATR
;
A
#
# COMPACT_ATOMS: atom_id res chain seq x y z
N MET A 1 -25.47 -15.38 -13.36
CA MET A 1 -25.27 -13.97 -13.78
C MET A 1 -24.74 -13.13 -12.61
N SER A 2 -24.12 -13.76 -11.60
CA SER A 2 -23.64 -13.20 -10.33
C SER A 2 -22.16 -12.85 -10.33
N ASP A 3 -21.38 -13.39 -11.27
CA ASP A 3 -19.91 -13.38 -11.14
C ASP A 3 -19.27 -12.09 -11.67
N LEU A 4 -20.04 -11.23 -12.36
CA LEU A 4 -19.54 -9.97 -12.89
C LEU A 4 -19.64 -8.82 -11.88
N GLU A 5 -20.56 -8.91 -10.92
CA GLU A 5 -20.81 -7.87 -9.91
C GLU A 5 -19.78 -7.93 -8.76
N ASP A 6 -19.27 -9.11 -8.41
CA ASP A 6 -18.21 -9.27 -7.40
C ASP A 6 -16.84 -8.72 -7.85
N THR A 7 -16.62 -8.55 -9.16
CA THR A 7 -15.41 -7.92 -9.72
C THR A 7 -15.48 -6.39 -9.84
N MET A 8 -16.66 -5.77 -9.66
CA MET A 8 -16.84 -4.31 -9.83
C MET A 8 -16.80 -3.51 -8.52
N LEU A 9 -16.38 -4.14 -7.41
CA LEU A 9 -16.61 -3.63 -6.06
C LEU A 9 -15.82 -2.36 -5.66
N LEU A 10 -15.14 -1.68 -6.58
CA LEU A 10 -14.54 -0.37 -6.29
C LEU A 10 -15.08 0.78 -7.12
N GLY A 11 -15.76 0.55 -8.26
CA GLY A 11 -16.25 1.64 -9.13
C GLY A 11 -15.18 2.67 -9.54
N MET A 12 -13.91 2.39 -9.25
CA MET A 12 -12.76 3.25 -9.51
C MET A 12 -12.10 2.79 -10.79
N GLU A 13 -11.95 3.74 -11.70
CA GLU A 13 -11.22 3.53 -12.94
C GLU A 13 -9.80 3.04 -12.67
N GLY A 14 -9.31 2.08 -13.46
CA GLY A 14 -7.93 1.61 -13.37
C GLY A 14 -7.62 0.68 -12.19
N ILE A 15 -8.62 0.07 -11.52
CA ILE A 15 -8.40 -0.92 -10.46
C ILE A 15 -9.18 -2.20 -10.75
N LYS A 16 -8.52 -3.36 -10.65
CA LYS A 16 -9.17 -4.68 -10.74
C LYS A 16 -8.80 -5.52 -9.53
N LYS A 17 -9.79 -5.97 -8.77
CA LYS A 17 -9.62 -6.81 -7.58
C LYS A 17 -9.90 -8.28 -7.89
N THR A 18 -9.05 -9.16 -7.39
CA THR A 18 -9.23 -10.61 -7.39
C THR A 18 -9.03 -11.14 -5.97
N ILE A 19 -10.04 -11.79 -5.39
CA ILE A 19 -9.92 -12.41 -4.07
C ILE A 19 -9.22 -13.76 -4.21
N LEU A 20 -8.07 -13.90 -3.55
CA LEU A 20 -7.28 -15.16 -3.54
C LEU A 20 -7.68 -16.06 -2.37
N TYR A 21 -8.00 -15.45 -1.24
CA TYR A 21 -8.53 -16.14 -0.07
C TYR A 21 -9.60 -15.27 0.59
N GLY A 22 -10.79 -15.83 0.76
CA GLY A 22 -11.90 -15.12 1.38
C GLY A 22 -11.65 -14.86 2.86
N GLY A 23 -11.81 -13.60 3.28
CA GLY A 23 -11.77 -13.26 4.70
C GLY A 23 -13.00 -13.75 5.45
N LYS A 24 -12.96 -13.58 6.78
CA LYS A 24 -14.08 -13.89 7.68
C LYS A 24 -14.88 -12.63 7.99
N GLU A 25 -16.09 -12.82 8.49
CA GLU A 25 -16.95 -11.76 9.00
C GLU A 25 -17.37 -10.73 7.93
N GLN A 26 -17.99 -9.63 8.36
CA GLN A 26 -18.32 -8.49 7.50
C GLN A 26 -17.10 -7.58 7.31
N ILE A 27 -17.14 -6.75 6.27
CA ILE A 27 -16.11 -5.72 6.06
C ILE A 27 -16.08 -4.78 7.28
N PRO A 28 -14.92 -4.61 7.95
CA PRO A 28 -14.79 -3.71 9.10
C PRO A 28 -15.10 -2.25 8.73
N LYS A 29 -15.35 -1.40 9.74
CA LYS A 29 -15.49 0.04 9.51
C LYS A 29 -14.11 0.69 9.37
N PHE A 30 -13.88 1.37 8.25
CA PHE A 30 -12.67 2.15 7.98
C PHE A 30 -12.95 3.64 8.13
N VAL A 31 -13.09 4.11 9.38
CA VAL A 31 -13.25 5.54 9.68
C VAL A 31 -11.90 6.21 9.97
N THR A 32 -11.80 7.52 9.79
CA THR A 32 -10.59 8.29 10.12
C THR A 32 -10.07 7.96 11.53
N GLY A 33 -8.77 7.72 11.64
CA GLY A 33 -8.10 7.28 12.87
C GLY A 33 -8.05 5.76 13.07
N THR A 34 -8.78 4.97 12.28
CA THR A 34 -8.71 3.50 12.35
C THR A 34 -7.31 3.02 12.02
N LYS A 35 -6.76 2.14 12.86
CA LYS A 35 -5.46 1.51 12.64
C LYS A 35 -5.64 0.17 11.94
N VAL A 36 -4.99 0.02 10.80
CA VAL A 36 -5.06 -1.15 9.91
C VAL A 36 -3.68 -1.80 9.88
N THR A 37 -3.61 -3.09 10.17
CA THR A 37 -2.41 -3.91 10.08
C THR A 37 -2.59 -4.93 8.97
N PHE A 38 -1.65 -5.01 8.04
CA PHE A 38 -1.75 -5.87 6.86
C PHE A 38 -0.37 -6.31 6.36
N HIS A 39 -0.33 -7.45 5.69
CA HIS A 39 0.82 -7.81 4.86
C HIS A 39 0.59 -7.35 3.41
N PHE A 40 1.67 -7.08 2.70
CA PHE A 40 1.61 -6.71 1.29
C PHE A 40 2.79 -7.31 0.53
N ARG A 41 2.56 -7.55 -0.75
CA ARG A 41 3.59 -7.80 -1.75
C ARG A 41 3.27 -6.97 -2.98
N THR A 42 4.24 -6.18 -3.44
CA THR A 42 4.12 -5.38 -4.67
C THR A 42 4.91 -6.04 -5.79
N GLN A 43 4.32 -6.14 -6.97
CA GLN A 43 4.91 -6.80 -8.13
C GLN A 43 4.72 -5.99 -9.41
N LEU A 44 5.69 -6.09 -10.31
CA LEU A 44 5.53 -5.64 -11.69
C LEU A 44 4.50 -6.50 -12.43
N CYS A 45 3.92 -5.95 -13.49
CA CYS A 45 2.99 -6.64 -14.38
C CYS A 45 3.70 -7.40 -15.52
N ASN A 46 4.98 -7.74 -15.37
CA ASN A 46 5.71 -8.58 -16.31
C ASN A 46 5.39 -10.08 -16.11
N ASP A 47 5.84 -10.91 -17.05
CA ASP A 47 5.56 -12.36 -17.06
C ASP A 47 6.10 -13.05 -15.80
N GLU A 48 7.23 -12.57 -15.27
CA GLU A 48 7.85 -13.11 -14.06
C GLU A 48 7.21 -12.62 -12.76
N ARG A 49 6.28 -11.65 -12.83
CA ARG A 49 5.70 -10.95 -11.66
C ARG A 49 6.78 -10.52 -10.67
N THR A 50 7.82 -9.84 -11.18
CA THR A 50 8.99 -9.40 -10.41
C THR A 50 8.55 -8.68 -9.13
N VAL A 51 9.01 -9.18 -7.98
CA VAL A 51 8.68 -8.61 -6.67
C VAL A 51 9.53 -7.38 -6.41
N ILE A 52 8.89 -6.28 -6.02
CA ILE A 52 9.54 -5.02 -5.65
C ILE A 52 9.71 -4.95 -4.13
N ASP A 53 8.64 -5.23 -3.40
CA ASP A 53 8.61 -5.19 -1.94
C ASP A 53 7.70 -6.30 -1.40
N ASP A 54 8.08 -6.89 -0.27
CA ASP A 54 7.31 -7.93 0.41
C ASP A 54 7.49 -7.84 1.92
N SER A 55 6.41 -7.48 2.64
CA SER A 55 6.48 -7.31 4.09
C SER A 55 6.65 -8.61 4.86
N LYS A 56 6.33 -9.77 4.28
CA LYS A 56 6.62 -11.08 4.89
C LYS A 56 8.09 -11.44 4.81
N VAL A 57 8.79 -11.01 3.76
CA VAL A 57 10.26 -11.18 3.65
C VAL A 57 10.98 -10.29 4.66
N VAL A 58 10.49 -9.06 4.86
CA VAL A 58 10.98 -8.15 5.91
C VAL A 58 10.63 -8.67 7.32
N GLY A 59 9.58 -9.48 7.45
CA GLY A 59 9.18 -10.13 8.69
C GLY A 59 8.26 -9.31 9.59
N THR A 60 7.88 -8.10 9.17
CA THR A 60 7.01 -7.21 9.96
C THR A 60 5.83 -6.72 9.10
N PRO A 61 4.56 -6.87 9.56
CA PRO A 61 3.41 -6.35 8.83
C PRO A 61 3.43 -4.81 8.81
N MET A 62 2.80 -4.24 7.79
CA MET A 62 2.64 -2.80 7.68
C MET A 62 1.50 -2.33 8.58
N GLU A 63 1.66 -1.14 9.16
CA GLU A 63 0.59 -0.46 9.91
C GLU A 63 0.27 0.90 9.27
N MET A 64 -1.02 1.15 9.12
CA MET A 64 -1.58 2.33 8.50
C MET A 64 -2.68 2.93 9.39
N VAL A 65 -2.77 4.25 9.45
CA VAL A 65 -3.89 4.96 10.08
C VAL A 65 -4.74 5.60 8.99
N VAL A 66 -6.04 5.29 8.93
CA VAL A 66 -7.00 5.85 7.96
C VAL A 66 -7.14 7.35 8.14
N GLY A 67 -7.18 8.11 7.03
CA GLY A 67 -7.26 9.57 7.00
C GLY A 67 -5.95 10.31 7.26
N ASN A 68 -4.81 9.60 7.29
CA ASN A 68 -3.50 10.23 7.37
C ASN A 68 -2.94 10.48 5.96
N MET A 69 -2.64 11.74 5.61
CA MET A 69 -2.29 12.21 4.27
C MET A 69 -0.89 11.79 3.75
N PHE A 70 -0.10 11.04 4.53
CA PHE A 70 1.29 10.71 4.21
C PHE A 70 1.49 9.35 3.51
N LYS A 71 0.48 8.84 2.79
CA LYS A 71 0.51 7.48 2.25
C LYS A 71 -0.07 7.39 0.85
N LEU A 72 0.08 6.21 0.24
CA LEU A 72 -0.53 5.91 -1.05
C LEU A 72 -2.07 5.85 -0.87
N ASP A 73 -2.76 6.91 -1.30
CA ASP A 73 -4.21 7.07 -1.11
C ASP A 73 -5.01 5.85 -1.61
N VAL A 74 -4.58 5.24 -2.71
CA VAL A 74 -5.27 4.06 -3.28
C VAL A 74 -5.34 2.90 -2.29
N TRP A 75 -4.35 2.70 -1.41
CA TRP A 75 -4.33 1.58 -0.46
C TRP A 75 -5.42 1.69 0.60
N GLU A 76 -5.88 2.89 0.98
CA GLU A 76 -7.07 2.99 1.83
C GLU A 76 -8.28 2.39 1.15
N THR A 77 -8.46 2.71 -0.13
CA THR A 77 -9.55 2.16 -0.93
C THR A 77 -9.43 0.65 -1.09
N LEU A 78 -8.23 0.14 -1.40
CA LEU A 78 -8.02 -1.30 -1.54
C LEU A 78 -8.35 -2.03 -0.22
N LEU A 79 -7.78 -1.58 0.90
CA LEU A 79 -7.95 -2.21 2.22
C LEU A 79 -9.39 -2.11 2.74
N SER A 80 -10.08 -0.99 2.50
CA SER A 80 -11.48 -0.81 2.93
C SER A 80 -12.47 -1.70 2.20
N SER A 81 -12.07 -2.29 1.06
CA SER A 81 -12.86 -3.31 0.36
C SER A 81 -12.69 -4.72 0.93
N MET A 82 -11.76 -4.93 1.87
CA MET A 82 -11.35 -6.26 2.34
C MET A 82 -12.03 -6.66 3.65
N ARG A 83 -12.30 -7.97 3.78
CA ARG A 83 -12.68 -8.61 5.04
C ARG A 83 -11.46 -8.98 5.87
N LEU A 84 -11.64 -9.13 7.18
CA LEU A 84 -10.55 -9.53 8.07
C LEU A 84 -10.05 -10.94 7.70
N GLY A 85 -8.73 -11.10 7.53
CA GLY A 85 -8.10 -12.33 7.06
C GLY A 85 -8.22 -12.57 5.55
N GLU A 86 -8.79 -11.64 4.78
CA GLU A 86 -8.84 -11.73 3.31
C GLU A 86 -7.44 -11.56 2.73
N VAL A 87 -7.16 -12.34 1.67
CA VAL A 87 -6.02 -12.11 0.77
C VAL A 87 -6.58 -11.76 -0.60
N ALA A 88 -6.21 -10.60 -1.13
CA ALA A 88 -6.67 -10.15 -2.43
C ALA A 88 -5.51 -9.58 -3.25
N GLU A 89 -5.52 -9.87 -4.55
CA GLU A 89 -4.67 -9.24 -5.54
C GLU A 89 -5.41 -8.06 -6.17
N PHE A 90 -4.73 -6.93 -6.28
CA PHE A 90 -5.22 -5.73 -6.94
C PHE A 90 -4.28 -5.38 -8.06
N TRP A 91 -4.77 -5.41 -9.29
CA TRP A 91 -4.12 -4.73 -10.39
C TRP A 91 -4.49 -3.25 -10.34
N CYS A 92 -3.48 -2.38 -10.33
CA CYS A 92 -3.66 -0.93 -10.31
C CYS A 92 -2.93 -0.32 -11.51
N ASP A 93 -3.65 0.44 -12.32
CA ASP A 93 -3.14 1.20 -13.45
C ASP A 93 -2.11 2.26 -12.98
N THR A 94 -1.25 2.69 -13.90
CA THR A 94 -0.23 3.72 -13.71
C THR A 94 -0.76 4.99 -13.03
N ILE A 95 -2.02 5.36 -13.27
CA ILE A 95 -2.66 6.52 -12.63
C ILE A 95 -2.66 6.45 -11.08
N HIS A 96 -2.60 5.24 -10.52
CA HIS A 96 -2.60 4.98 -9.07
C HIS A 96 -1.20 4.66 -8.51
N THR A 97 -0.23 4.30 -9.36
CA THR A 97 1.07 3.76 -8.92
C THR A 97 2.21 4.76 -9.00
N GLY A 98 2.01 5.93 -9.64
CA GLY A 98 3.09 6.90 -9.87
C GLY A 98 3.82 7.38 -8.61
N VAL A 99 3.15 7.41 -7.44
CA VAL A 99 3.78 7.79 -6.17
C VAL A 99 4.30 6.60 -5.36
N TYR A 100 4.09 5.37 -5.83
CA TYR A 100 4.55 4.14 -5.16
C TYR A 100 6.06 4.16 -4.86
N PRO A 101 6.97 4.57 -5.77
CA PRO A 101 8.41 4.60 -5.48
C PRO A 101 8.78 5.45 -4.25
N LEU A 102 8.09 6.57 -4.03
CA LEU A 102 8.32 7.45 -2.88
C LEU A 102 7.84 6.81 -1.58
N VAL A 103 6.70 6.12 -1.63
CA VAL A 103 6.13 5.40 -0.49
C VAL A 103 7.01 4.18 -0.17
N ALA A 104 7.43 3.41 -1.17
CA ALA A 104 8.34 2.27 -1.04
C ALA A 104 9.67 2.66 -0.39
N LYS A 105 10.28 3.77 -0.83
CA LYS A 105 11.47 4.34 -0.18
C LYS A 105 11.23 4.58 1.32
N SER A 106 10.09 5.17 1.69
CA SER A 106 9.75 5.42 3.09
C SER A 106 9.57 4.11 3.86
N MET A 107 8.86 3.13 3.29
CA MET A 107 8.64 1.81 3.88
C MET A 107 9.95 1.05 4.13
N ARG A 108 10.86 1.00 3.14
CA ARG A 108 12.18 0.35 3.28
C ARG A 108 12.98 0.94 4.44
N ARG A 109 12.95 2.26 4.59
CA ARG A 109 13.68 2.94 5.68
C ARG A 109 13.06 2.69 7.05
N ILE A 110 11.72 2.65 7.15
CA ILE A 110 11.03 2.26 8.38
C ILE A 110 11.39 0.83 8.76
N ALA A 111 11.47 -0.09 7.78
CA ALA A 111 11.90 -1.46 8.00
C ALA A 111 13.35 -1.57 8.49
N GLU A 112 14.23 -0.65 8.10
CA GLU A 112 15.59 -0.51 8.64
C GLU A 112 15.65 0.11 10.06
N GLY A 113 14.50 0.44 10.66
CA GLY A 113 14.40 1.05 11.99
C GLY A 113 14.71 2.55 12.01
N LYS A 114 14.67 3.23 10.86
CA LYS A 114 14.91 4.68 10.78
C LYS A 114 13.60 5.44 11.00
N ASP A 115 13.61 6.45 11.87
CA ASP A 115 12.43 7.26 12.17
C ASP A 115 12.02 8.12 10.95
N PRO A 116 10.76 8.03 10.49
CA PRO A 116 10.26 8.83 9.36
C PRO A 116 10.21 10.35 9.63
N VAL A 117 10.03 10.79 10.88
CA VAL A 117 9.96 12.22 11.28
C VAL A 117 11.34 12.84 11.37
N GLU A 118 12.30 12.12 11.97
CA GLU A 118 13.68 12.59 12.15
C GLU A 118 14.32 12.97 10.80
N TRP A 119 13.96 12.25 9.74
CA TRP A 119 14.57 12.43 8.42
C TRP A 119 13.82 13.29 7.41
N GLN A 120 12.55 13.62 7.62
CA GLN A 120 11.92 14.70 6.84
C GLN A 120 12.62 16.05 7.10
N ILE A 121 13.27 16.19 8.26
CA ILE A 121 14.02 17.37 8.67
C ILE A 121 15.47 17.33 8.13
N HIS A 122 16.02 16.15 7.84
CA HIS A 122 17.41 16.02 7.38
C HIS A 122 17.55 16.04 5.85
N THR A 123 18.26 17.07 5.42
CA THR A 123 18.70 17.51 4.09
C THR A 123 19.03 16.43 3.06
N CYS A 124 19.37 15.19 3.42
CA CYS A 124 19.81 14.17 2.44
C CYS A 124 18.67 13.50 1.62
N GLY A 125 17.41 13.55 2.06
CA GLY A 125 16.30 12.94 1.31
C GLY A 125 15.94 13.74 0.06
N MET A 126 15.78 15.06 0.25
CA MET A 126 15.62 16.00 -0.85
C MET A 126 16.95 16.32 -1.52
N ALA A 127 18.08 16.48 -0.81
CA ALA A 127 19.36 16.76 -1.47
C ALA A 127 19.82 15.64 -2.41
N ASN A 128 19.58 14.35 -2.11
CA ASN A 128 19.92 13.29 -3.08
C ASN A 128 18.99 13.30 -4.31
N MET A 129 17.72 13.64 -4.13
CA MET A 129 16.79 13.80 -5.26
C MET A 129 17.12 15.05 -6.10
N PHE A 130 17.53 16.15 -5.47
CA PHE A 130 17.93 17.39 -6.13
C PHE A 130 19.33 17.32 -6.74
N ALA A 131 20.28 16.60 -6.14
CA ALA A 131 21.66 16.51 -6.60
C ALA A 131 21.90 15.34 -7.58
N TYR A 132 21.18 14.22 -7.40
CA TYR A 132 21.43 12.98 -8.14
C TYR A 132 20.19 12.40 -8.83
N HIS A 133 19.03 13.07 -8.76
CA HIS A 133 17.76 12.56 -9.30
C HIS A 133 17.45 11.10 -8.88
N SER A 134 17.83 10.73 -7.66
CA SER A 134 17.82 9.34 -7.19
C SER A 134 17.13 9.18 -5.84
N LEU A 135 16.37 8.10 -5.72
CA LEU A 135 15.76 7.63 -4.48
C LEU A 135 16.75 6.84 -3.59
N GLY A 136 17.88 6.42 -4.15
CA GLY A 136 18.87 5.55 -3.49
C GLY A 136 18.61 4.06 -3.66
N TYR A 137 17.63 3.68 -4.50
CA TYR A 137 17.29 2.30 -4.83
C TYR A 137 17.07 2.22 -6.35
N ASP A 138 17.84 1.39 -7.05
CA ASP A 138 17.86 1.38 -8.51
C ASP A 138 16.53 0.91 -9.12
N ASP A 139 15.90 -0.07 -8.50
CA ASP A 139 14.56 -0.55 -8.88
C ASP A 139 13.48 0.52 -8.74
N LEU A 140 13.51 1.31 -7.65
CA LEU A 140 12.58 2.42 -7.46
C LEU A 140 12.87 3.60 -8.40
N ASN A 141 14.15 3.82 -8.74
CA ASN A 141 14.56 4.82 -9.72
C ASN A 141 14.07 4.48 -11.13
N GLU A 142 14.18 3.21 -11.52
CA GLU A 142 13.65 2.70 -12.78
C GLU A 142 12.13 2.86 -12.82
N LEU A 143 11.43 2.47 -11.76
CA LEU A 143 9.98 2.62 -11.67
C LEU A 143 9.51 4.10 -11.69
N MET A 144 10.30 5.04 -11.17
CA MET A 144 10.02 6.48 -11.35
C MET A 144 10.26 6.96 -12.78
N ARG A 145 11.27 6.43 -13.47
CA ARG A 145 11.57 6.80 -14.86
C ARG A 145 10.53 6.23 -15.82
N GLU A 146 10.07 5.02 -15.57
CA GLU A 146 9.08 4.30 -16.37
C GLU A 146 7.88 3.91 -15.49
N PRO A 147 6.96 4.87 -15.21
CA PRO A 147 5.74 4.59 -14.49
C PRO A 147 4.91 3.53 -15.21
N GLN A 148 4.48 2.52 -14.47
CA GLN A 148 3.75 1.38 -15.01
C GLN A 148 2.72 0.84 -14.01
N PRO A 149 1.73 0.04 -14.47
CA PRO A 149 0.80 -0.63 -13.59
C PRO A 149 1.52 -1.59 -12.65
N LEU A 150 0.94 -1.81 -11.46
CA LEU A 150 1.48 -2.73 -10.46
C LEU A 150 0.39 -3.67 -9.96
N TYR A 151 0.84 -4.83 -9.48
CA TYR A 151 0.03 -5.70 -8.65
C TYR A 151 0.35 -5.47 -7.17
N PHE A 152 -0.69 -5.26 -6.37
CA PHE A 152 -0.63 -5.29 -4.92
C PHE A 152 -1.35 -6.53 -4.41
N VAL A 153 -0.64 -7.47 -3.82
CA VAL A 153 -1.24 -8.58 -3.08
C VAL A 153 -1.28 -8.18 -1.61
N LEU A 154 -2.48 -7.99 -1.08
CA LEU A 154 -2.70 -7.53 0.29
C LEU A 154 -3.32 -8.65 1.13
N GLU A 155 -2.92 -8.76 2.38
CA GLU A 155 -3.53 -9.62 3.39
C GLU A 155 -3.94 -8.76 4.59
N LEU A 156 -5.25 -8.64 4.84
CA LEU A 156 -5.75 -7.84 5.95
C LEU A 156 -5.67 -8.62 7.26
N VAL A 157 -4.79 -8.22 8.18
CA VAL A 157 -4.49 -8.99 9.40
C VAL A 157 -5.29 -8.48 10.61
N LYS A 158 -5.39 -7.16 10.77
CA LYS A 158 -6.05 -6.56 11.93
C LYS A 158 -6.62 -5.18 11.62
N VAL A 159 -7.78 -4.88 12.19
CA VAL A 159 -8.37 -3.54 12.21
C VAL A 159 -8.66 -3.17 13.66
N ARG A 160 -8.22 -1.99 14.09
CA ARG A 160 -8.50 -1.45 15.43
C ARG A 160 -9.11 -0.05 15.28
N GLU A 161 -10.34 0.10 15.74
CA GLU A 161 -10.98 1.41 15.82
C GLU A 161 -10.26 2.28 16.86
N ASN A 162 -10.18 3.58 16.59
CA ASN A 162 -9.68 4.53 17.57
C ASN A 162 -10.79 4.83 18.59
N THR A 163 -10.74 4.19 19.75
CA THR A 163 -11.73 4.38 20.83
C THR A 163 -11.66 5.75 21.52
N GLN A 164 -10.74 6.65 21.14
CA GLN A 164 -10.62 7.97 21.77
C GLN A 164 -11.65 9.00 21.27
N ALA A 165 -12.47 8.69 20.26
CA ALA A 165 -13.49 9.62 19.73
C ALA A 165 -14.87 9.51 20.41
N ALA A 166 -15.09 8.56 21.33
CA ALA A 166 -16.41 8.32 21.96
C ALA A 166 -16.62 9.06 23.30
N THR A 167 -15.70 9.94 23.69
CA THR A 167 -15.82 10.79 24.89
C THR A 167 -15.59 12.25 24.52
N ARG A 168 -16.58 12.86 23.86
CA ARG A 168 -16.89 14.29 23.94
C ARG A 168 -18.38 14.49 23.81
#